data_AF-A0A2S2NLX5-F1
#
_entry.id   AF-A0A2S2NLX5-F1
#
_cell.length_a   1.000
_cell.length_b   1.000
_cell.length_c   1.000
_cell.angle_alpha   90.00
_cell.angle_beta   90.00
_cell.angle_gamma   90.00
#
_symmetry.space_group_name_H-M   'P 1'
#
loop_
_entity.id
_entity.type
_entity.pdbx_description
1 polymer ?
#
loop_
_entity_poly.entity_id
_entity_poly.type
_entity_poly.pdbx_seq_one_letter_code
_entity_poly.pdbx_strand_id
1 'polypeptide(L)'
;RLLIALAHHAIEVRDLSDETKPTYVIPTVDQVIQLSYCASGNYIATLETKQKRSGDDALYLRVYCNWEQCSQGTPPLRARIAGRVTPTGSQIGDNALDMIEIPFKSTTINAFACCQVIRIRIS
;
A
#
# COMPACT_ATOMS: atom_id res chain seq x y z
N ARG A 1 -6.71 8.10 -12.45
CA ARG A 1 -5.68 8.57 -11.50
C ARG A 1 -4.35 7.95 -11.88
N LEU A 2 -3.27 8.70 -11.77
CA LEU A 2 -1.91 8.22 -11.95
C LEU A 2 -1.28 8.05 -10.56
N LEU A 3 -0.65 6.89 -10.32
CA LEU A 3 0.09 6.60 -9.09
C LEU A 3 1.58 6.51 -9.41
N ILE A 4 2.41 7.23 -8.68
CA ILE A 4 3.85 7.30 -8.90
C ILE A 4 4.57 6.91 -7.62
N ALA A 5 5.37 5.85 -7.67
CA ALA A 5 6.27 5.50 -6.57
C ALA A 5 7.41 6.53 -6.48
N LEU A 6 7.61 7.10 -5.29
CA LEU A 6 8.69 8.04 -5.01
C LEU A 6 9.84 7.31 -4.30
N ALA A 7 11.06 7.82 -4.49
CA ALA A 7 12.24 7.25 -3.82
C ALA A 7 12.21 7.37 -2.29
N HIS A 8 11.37 8.26 -1.73
CA HIS A 8 11.32 8.57 -0.29
C HIS A 8 10.13 7.91 0.45
N HIS A 9 9.87 6.62 0.19
CA HIS A 9 8.88 5.81 0.92
C HIS A 9 7.46 6.40 0.85
N ALA A 10 7.05 6.77 -0.35
CA ALA A 10 5.77 7.39 -0.60
C ALA A 10 5.27 7.08 -2.01
N ILE A 11 3.94 7.13 -2.18
CA ILE A 11 3.28 7.09 -3.48
C ILE A 11 2.55 8.41 -3.68
N GLU A 12 2.83 9.06 -4.80
CA GLU A 12 2.11 10.25 -5.24
C GLU A 12 0.85 9.86 -6.02
N VAL A 13 -0.26 10.53 -5.74
CA VAL A 13 -1.51 10.38 -6.49
C VAL A 13 -1.80 11.66 -7.24
N ARG A 14 -1.98 11.54 -8.55
CA ARG A 14 -2.33 12.67 -9.43
C ARG A 14 -3.65 12.45 -10.14
N ASP A 15 -4.40 13.55 -10.25
CA ASP A 15 -5.46 13.67 -11.24
C ASP A 15 -4.79 14.03 -12.58
N LEU A 16 -5.16 13.33 -13.65
CA LEU A 16 -4.65 13.66 -14.99
C LEU A 16 -5.34 14.89 -15.57
N SER A 17 -6.44 15.31 -14.95
CA SER A 17 -7.18 16.52 -15.34
C SER A 17 -6.58 17.80 -14.75
N ASP A 18 -5.76 17.68 -13.70
CA ASP A 18 -5.04 18.79 -13.06
C ASP A 18 -3.55 18.45 -12.98
N GLU A 19 -2.78 18.94 -13.94
CA GLU A 19 -1.36 18.61 -14.08
C GLU A 19 -0.44 19.33 -13.09
N THR A 20 -0.96 20.29 -12.32
CA THR A 20 -0.10 21.25 -11.63
C THR A 20 0.47 20.74 -10.32
N LYS A 21 -0.24 19.85 -9.60
CA LYS A 21 0.15 19.36 -8.27
C LYS A 21 -0.35 17.94 -7.98
N PRO A 22 0.34 17.18 -7.10
CA PRO A 22 -0.25 16.00 -6.50
C PRO A 22 -1.60 16.30 -5.86
N THR A 23 -2.56 15.38 -6.05
CA THR A 23 -3.81 15.40 -5.30
C THR A 23 -3.55 15.08 -3.83
N TYR A 24 -2.74 14.05 -3.56
CA TYR A 24 -2.26 13.69 -2.22
C TYR A 24 -1.11 12.68 -2.31
N VAL A 25 -0.50 12.40 -1.16
CA VAL A 25 0.61 11.45 -1.01
C VAL A 25 0.22 10.36 -0.01
N ILE A 26 0.61 9.13 -0.28
CA ILE A 26 0.37 7.97 0.56
C ILE A 26 1.72 7.51 1.11
N PRO A 27 1.91 7.44 2.43
CA PRO A 27 3.14 6.91 3.00
C PRO A 27 3.24 5.40 2.76
N THR A 28 4.44 4.93 2.44
CA THR A 28 4.76 3.49 2.40
C THR A 28 5.77 3.15 3.48
N VAL A 29 5.89 1.87 3.82
CA VAL A 29 6.81 1.43 4.87
C VAL A 29 8.25 1.42 4.37
N ASP A 30 8.49 0.81 3.22
CA ASP A 30 9.79 0.75 2.55
C ASP A 30 9.68 1.30 1.11
N GLN A 31 10.78 1.25 0.34
CA GLN A 31 10.82 1.78 -1.01
C GLN A 31 10.03 0.90 -1.99
N VAL A 32 9.05 1.49 -2.67
CA VAL A 32 8.25 0.79 -3.70
C VAL A 32 9.05 0.64 -4.98
N ILE A 33 9.15 -0.60 -5.47
CA ILE A 33 9.80 -0.92 -6.76
C ILE A 33 8.80 -1.32 -7.84
N GLN A 34 7.63 -1.82 -7.45
CA GLN A 34 6.50 -2.07 -8.34
C GLN A 34 5.19 -1.82 -7.59
N LEU A 35 4.17 -1.34 -8.29
CA LEU A 35 2.82 -1.19 -7.74
C LEU A 35 1.75 -1.56 -8.76
N SER A 36 0.61 -2.00 -8.25
CA SER A 36 -0.63 -2.18 -8.99
C SER A 36 -1.76 -1.79 -8.06
N TYR A 37 -2.82 -1.16 -8.55
CA TYR A 37 -3.91 -0.70 -7.70
C TYR A 37 -5.25 -1.11 -8.29
N CYS A 38 -6.26 -1.19 -7.42
CA CYS A 38 -7.64 -1.36 -7.80
C CYS A 38 -8.43 -0.15 -7.33
N ALA A 39 -8.93 0.64 -8.29
CA ALA A 39 -9.77 1.80 -7.97
C ALA A 39 -11.09 1.35 -7.35
N SER A 40 -11.76 0.38 -7.96
CA SER A 40 -13.07 -0.13 -7.52
C SER A 40 -13.05 -0.80 -6.15
N GLY A 41 -11.92 -1.40 -5.77
CA GLY A 41 -11.70 -2.04 -4.47
C GLY A 41 -11.03 -1.15 -3.44
N ASN A 42 -10.65 0.09 -3.82
CA ASN A 42 -9.95 1.06 -2.97
C ASN A 42 -8.71 0.46 -2.27
N TYR A 43 -7.80 -0.16 -3.05
CA TYR A 43 -6.53 -0.65 -2.51
C TYR A 43 -5.38 -0.55 -3.51
N ILE A 44 -4.15 -0.53 -2.97
CA ILE A 44 -2.89 -0.54 -3.72
C ILE A 44 -2.08 -1.73 -3.22
N ALA A 45 -1.60 -2.56 -4.14
CA ALA A 45 -0.58 -3.56 -3.87
C ALA A 45 0.79 -3.02 -4.29
N THR A 46 1.77 -3.18 -3.42
CA THR A 46 3.16 -2.75 -3.64
C THR A 46 4.10 -3.92 -3.44
N LEU A 47 5.12 -3.98 -4.28
CA LEU A 47 6.35 -4.70 -3.98
C LEU A 47 7.36 -3.67 -3.49
N GLU A 48 7.80 -3.84 -2.25
CA GLU A 48 8.73 -2.94 -1.58
C GLU A 48 10.05 -3.65 -1.31
N THR A 49 11.16 -2.90 -1.43
CA THR A 49 12.49 -3.39 -1.07
C THR A 49 12.99 -2.71 0.19
N LYS A 50 13.61 -3.50 1.07
CA LYS A 50 14.34 -3.00 2.22
C LYS A 50 15.79 -3.43 2.13
N GLN A 51 16.67 -2.44 2.02
CA GLN A 51 18.10 -2.68 2.07
C GLN A 51 18.48 -3.23 3.44
N LYS A 52 19.06 -4.44 3.46
CA LYS A 52 19.66 -4.98 4.69
C LYS A 52 21.12 -4.56 4.75
N ARG A 53 21.60 -4.35 5.97
CA ARG A 53 23.03 -4.14 6.25
C ARG A 53 23.92 -5.29 5.76
N SER A 54 23.35 -6.49 5.57
CA SER A 54 24.02 -7.69 5.09
C SER A 54 24.16 -7.79 3.56
N GLY A 55 23.67 -6.80 2.79
CA GLY A 55 23.79 -6.75 1.32
C GLY A 55 22.62 -7.40 0.56
N ASP A 56 21.94 -8.38 1.15
CA ASP A 56 20.75 -8.99 0.54
C ASP A 56 19.47 -8.18 0.83
N ASP A 57 18.92 -7.55 -0.20
CA ASP A 57 17.63 -6.87 -0.14
C ASP A 57 16.49 -7.84 0.17
N ALA A 58 15.60 -7.45 1.09
CA ALA A 58 14.36 -8.18 1.31
C ALA A 58 13.20 -7.54 0.54
N LEU A 59 12.41 -8.39 -0.10
CA LEU A 59 11.18 -8.00 -0.77
C LEU A 59 9.97 -8.21 0.13
N TYR A 60 9.06 -7.23 0.12
CA TYR A 60 7.82 -7.24 0.87
C TYR A 60 6.65 -6.95 -0.05
N LEU A 61 5.67 -7.86 -0.10
CA LEU A 61 4.39 -7.60 -0.77
C LEU A 61 3.43 -7.01 0.26
N ARG A 62 3.00 -5.77 0.05
CA ARG A 62 2.09 -5.05 0.95
C ARG A 62 0.87 -4.56 0.21
N VAL A 63 -0.26 -4.53 0.91
CA VAL A 63 -1.53 -4.03 0.39
C VAL A 63 -2.02 -2.90 1.27
N TYR A 64 -2.11 -1.69 0.73
CA TYR A 64 -2.66 -0.51 1.39
C TYR A 64 -4.13 -0.37 1.00
N CYS A 65 -5.03 -0.52 1.95
CA CYS A 65 -6.48 -0.42 1.78
C CYS A 65 -6.98 0.96 2.20
N ASN A 66 -8.09 1.40 1.61
CA ASN A 66 -8.72 2.70 1.89
C ASN A 66 -7.79 3.89 1.63
N TRP A 67 -6.90 3.76 0.65
CA TRP A 67 -5.86 4.75 0.34
C TRP A 67 -6.41 6.13 -0.02
N GLU A 68 -7.65 6.22 -0.51
CA GLU A 68 -8.34 7.48 -0.77
C GLU A 68 -8.51 8.36 0.47
N GLN A 69 -8.53 7.79 1.68
CA GLN A 69 -8.60 8.57 2.92
C GLN A 69 -7.42 9.53 3.07
N CYS A 70 -6.30 9.26 2.41
CA CYS A 70 -5.13 10.14 2.40
C CYS A 70 -5.40 11.50 1.73
N SER A 71 -6.51 11.63 0.97
CA SER A 71 -6.91 12.92 0.38
C SER A 71 -7.33 13.96 1.42
N GLN A 72 -7.66 13.53 2.64
CA GLN A 72 -8.10 14.40 3.74
C GLN A 72 -6.96 14.70 4.73
N GLY A 73 -5.71 14.38 4.36
CA GLY A 73 -4.54 14.41 5.22
C GLY A 73 -3.98 12.99 5.42
N THR A 74 -2.82 12.87 6.07
CA THR A 74 -2.14 11.57 6.26
C THR A 74 -2.71 10.84 7.48
N PRO A 75 -3.58 9.83 7.32
CA PRO A 75 -4.10 9.08 8.46
C PRO A 75 -3.00 8.21 9.09
N PRO A 76 -3.17 7.76 10.35
CA PRO A 76 -2.27 6.79 10.95
C PRO A 76 -2.26 5.48 10.14
N LEU A 77 -1.07 4.87 10.03
CA LEU A 77 -0.88 3.57 9.39
C LEU A 77 -1.21 2.43 10.36
N ARG A 78 -2.12 1.54 9.98
CA ARG A 78 -2.46 0.33 10.73
C ARG A 78 -1.88 -0.90 10.04
N ALA A 79 -0.68 -1.28 10.44
CA ALA A 79 0.01 -2.45 9.93
C ALA A 79 -0.62 -3.76 10.44
N ARG A 80 -0.79 -4.73 9.56
CA ARG A 80 -1.31 -6.08 9.81
C ARG A 80 -0.52 -7.09 8.99
N ILE A 81 -0.44 -8.33 9.45
CA ILE A 81 0.18 -9.43 8.70
C ILE A 81 -0.91 -10.44 8.34
N ALA A 82 -1.06 -10.77 7.05
CA ALA A 82 -2.05 -11.74 6.60
C ALA A 82 -1.85 -13.11 7.25
N GLY A 83 -2.93 -13.75 7.69
CA GLY A 83 -2.89 -15.03 8.40
C GLY A 83 -2.38 -14.97 9.83
N ARG A 84 -2.07 -13.77 10.37
CA ARG A 84 -1.75 -13.58 11.78
C ARG A 84 -2.76 -12.68 12.46
N VAL A 85 -3.14 -13.03 13.68
CA VAL A 85 -3.92 -12.13 14.54
C VAL A 85 -3.00 -10.98 14.93
N THR A 86 -3.28 -9.79 14.41
CA THR A 86 -2.60 -8.57 14.84
C THR A 86 -3.46 -7.97 15.96
N PRO A 87 -2.97 -7.83 17.21
CA PRO A 87 -3.74 -7.22 18.28
C PRO A 87 -4.14 -5.81 17.82
N THR A 88 -5.44 -5.57 17.64
CA THR A 88 -5.90 -4.23 17.31
C THR A 88 -5.75 -3.40 18.57
N GLY A 89 -4.68 -2.63 18.67
CA GLY A 89 -4.57 -1.59 19.69
C GLY A 89 -5.79 -0.70 19.55
N SER A 90 -6.57 -0.55 20.62
CA SER A 90 -7.83 0.19 20.70
C SER A 90 -7.74 1.69 20.40
N GLN A 91 -6.61 2.16 19.85
CA GLN A 91 -6.28 3.58 19.65
C GLN A 91 -6.25 4.02 18.18
N ILE A 92 -6.19 3.10 17.23
CA ILE A 92 -6.26 3.47 15.80
C ILE A 92 -7.73 3.36 15.37
N GLY A 93 -8.42 4.51 15.39
CA GLY A 93 -9.82 4.62 15.00
C GLY A 93 -10.10 4.21 13.55
N ASP A 94 -11.36 4.34 13.11
CA ASP A 94 -11.82 3.87 11.80
C ASP A 94 -11.22 4.63 10.60
N ASN A 95 -10.56 5.77 10.84
CA ASN A 95 -9.92 6.59 9.82
C ASN A 95 -8.40 6.31 9.77
N ALA A 96 -8.04 5.12 9.29
CA ALA A 96 -6.66 4.65 9.22
C ALA A 96 -6.34 4.03 7.86
N LEU A 97 -5.10 4.23 7.41
CA LEU A 97 -4.57 3.52 6.26
C LEU A 97 -4.21 2.10 6.71
N ASP A 98 -5.03 1.11 6.35
CA ASP A 98 -4.72 -0.29 6.64
C ASP A 98 -3.63 -0.78 5.69
N MET A 99 -2.52 -1.28 6.23
CA MET A 99 -1.48 -1.95 5.45
C MET A 99 -1.44 -3.42 5.86
N ILE A 100 -1.58 -4.30 4.87
CA ILE A 100 -1.52 -5.75 5.05
C ILE A 100 -0.26 -6.26 4.37
N GLU A 101 0.69 -6.75 5.15
CA GLU A 101 1.83 -7.50 4.63
C GLU A 101 1.39 -8.93 4.30
N ILE A 102 1.71 -9.38 3.09
CA ILE A 102 1.43 -10.72 2.61
C ILE A 102 2.71 -11.56 2.80
N PRO A 103 2.72 -12.52 3.75
CA PRO A 103 3.88 -13.38 3.93
C PRO A 103 4.15 -14.20 2.68
N PHE A 104 5.39 -14.16 2.20
CA PHE A 104 5.83 -14.98 1.09
C PHE A 104 7.08 -15.77 1.50
N LYS A 105 7.11 -17.07 1.18
CA LYS A 105 8.19 -17.97 1.60
C LYS A 105 9.41 -17.92 0.70
N SER A 106 9.25 -17.46 -0.55
CA SER A 106 10.35 -17.33 -1.50
C SER A 106 10.97 -15.93 -1.41
N THR A 107 12.25 -15.86 -1.73
CA THR A 107 13.02 -14.60 -1.80
C THR A 107 12.76 -13.81 -3.08
N THR A 108 12.05 -14.40 -4.05
CA THR A 108 11.75 -13.80 -5.36
C THR A 108 10.26 -13.70 -5.59
N ILE A 109 9.78 -12.52 -6.00
CA ILE A 109 8.40 -12.29 -6.44
C ILE A 109 8.47 -11.88 -7.90
N ASN A 110 7.95 -12.73 -8.80
CA ASN A 110 8.07 -12.51 -10.24
C ASN A 110 7.00 -11.56 -10.79
N ALA A 111 5.78 -11.61 -10.23
CA ALA A 111 4.67 -10.77 -10.64
C ALA A 111 3.56 -10.78 -9.59
N PHE A 112 2.77 -9.71 -9.59
CA PHE A 112 1.47 -9.63 -8.90
C PHE A 112 0.54 -8.74 -9.71
N ALA A 113 -0.77 -8.90 -9.52
CA ALA A 113 -1.79 -8.12 -10.21
C ALA A 113 -3.00 -7.86 -9.32
N CYS A 114 -3.69 -6.75 -9.59
CA CYS A 114 -4.90 -6.35 -8.89
C CYS A 114 -6.12 -6.50 -9.80
N CYS A 115 -7.13 -7.25 -9.37
CA CYS A 115 -8.39 -7.35 -10.08
C CYS A 115 -9.20 -6.05 -9.95
N GLN A 116 -9.69 -5.50 -11.07
CA GLN A 116 -10.51 -4.27 -11.10
C GLN A 116 -12.00 -4.56 -10.83
N VAL A 117 -12.28 -5.26 -9.73
CA VAL A 117 -13.65 -5.66 -9.36
C VAL A 117 -13.99 -5.18 -7.96
N ILE A 118 -15.26 -4.79 -7.78
CA ILE A 118 -15.82 -4.54 -6.45
C ILE A 118 -15.84 -5.88 -5.72
N ARG A 119 -15.18 -5.96 -4.56
CA ARG A 119 -15.26 -7.16 -3.73
C ARG A 119 -16.67 -7.20 -3.12
N ILE A 120 -17.56 -8.04 -3.64
CA ILE A 120 -18.82 -8.35 -2.99
C ILE A 120 -18.48 -9.07 -1.69
N ARG A 121 -18.67 -8.40 -0.55
CA ARG A 121 -18.67 -9.06 0.75
C ARG A 121 -19.97 -9.86 0.83
N ILE A 122 -19.88 -11.18 0.65
CA ILE A 122 -20.97 -12.07 1.06
C ILE A 122 -20.83 -12.17 2.58
N SER A 123 -21.72 -11.46 3.28
CA SER A 123 -21.91 -11.52 4.73
C SER A 123 -22.55 -12.84 5.14
#